data_AF-A0A7J4VH56-F1
#
_entry.id   AF-A0A7J4VH56-F1
#
_cell.length_a   1.000
_cell.length_b   1.000
_cell.length_c   1.000
_cell.angle_alpha   90.00
_cell.angle_beta   90.00
_cell.angle_gamma   90.00
#
_symmetry.space_group_name_H-M   'P 1'
#
loop_
_entity.id
_entity.type
_entity.pdbx_description
1 polymer ?
#
loop_
_entity_poly.entity_id
_entity_poly.type
_entity_poly.pdbx_seq_one_letter_code
_entity_poly.pdbx_strand_id
1 'polypeptide(L)' 'MSAVRAEISEIDPVDEILEAFRGDARAAIADILAQCNHLHDQLELVSAAMSTGLTRGWRPNADRRLEQGEEL' A
#
# COMPACT_ATOMS: atom_id res chain seq x y z
N MET A 1 0.50 -23.27 -0.49
CA MET A 1 0.75 -21.93 -1.05
C MET A 1 1.93 -21.35 -0.28
N SER A 2 3.03 -21.04 -0.97
CA SER A 2 4.25 -20.53 -0.34
C SER A 2 4.00 -19.12 0.17
N ALA A 3 4.19 -18.88 1.46
CA ALA A 3 4.25 -17.52 1.98
C ALA A 3 5.51 -16.89 1.40
N VAL A 4 5.36 -15.85 0.57
CA VAL A 4 6.47 -14.98 0.19
C VAL A 4 6.98 -14.36 1.48
N ARG A 5 8.04 -14.95 2.03
CA ARG A 5 8.83 -14.38 3.10
C ARG A 5 9.44 -13.12 2.50
N ALA A 6 8.94 -11.96 2.89
CA ALA A 6 9.64 -10.72 2.61
C ALA A 6 11.00 -10.82 3.31
N GLU A 7 12.04 -11.16 2.56
CA GLU A 7 13.41 -11.00 3.03
C GLU A 7 13.58 -9.51 3.28
N ILE A 8 13.91 -9.16 4.53
CA ILE A 8 14.24 -7.79 4.87
C ILE A 8 15.60 -7.55 4.24
N SER A 9 15.60 -6.97 3.05
CA SER A 9 16.80 -6.48 2.39
C SER A 9 17.49 -5.49 3.34
N GLU A 10 18.81 -5.61 3.49
CA GLU A 10 19.63 -4.67 4.28
C GLU A 10 19.65 -3.26 3.64
N ILE A 11 19.13 -3.15 2.41
CA ILE A 11 19.02 -1.94 1.60
C ILE A 11 17.68 -1.23 1.91
N ASP A 12 17.72 0.09 2.06
CA ASP A 12 16.52 0.91 2.22
C ASP A 12 15.59 0.70 1.01
N PRO A 13 14.31 0.31 1.21
CA PRO A 13 13.34 0.15 0.13
C PRO A 13 13.19 1.41 -0.74
N VAL A 14 13.41 2.60 -0.18
CA VAL A 14 13.40 3.85 -0.95
C VAL A 14 14.55 3.90 -1.93
N ASP A 15 15.75 3.51 -1.51
CA ASP A 15 16.94 3.48 -2.37
C ASP A 15 16.79 2.42 -3.47
N GLU A 16 16.24 1.25 -3.15
CA GLU A 16 15.95 0.19 -4.12
C GLU A 16 14.98 0.66 -5.21
N ILE A 17 13.91 1.36 -4.81
CA ILE A 17 12.95 1.92 -5.75
C ILE A 17 13.60 3.04 -6.57
N LEU A 18 14.34 3.95 -5.96
CA LEU A 18 15.02 5.01 -6.70
C LEU A 18 16.02 4.45 -7.72
N GLU A 19 16.77 3.41 -7.36
CA GLU A 19 17.68 2.72 -8.27
C GLU A 19 16.92 2.08 -9.45
N ALA A 20 15.79 1.41 -9.19
CA ALA A 20 14.95 0.81 -10.22
C ALA A 20 14.43 1.86 -11.23
N PHE A 21 14.17 3.08 -10.77
CA PHE A 21 13.76 4.21 -11.61
C PHE A 21 14.94 5.06 -12.11
N ARG A 22 16.19 4.58 -11.98
CA ARG A 22 17.42 5.29 -12.40
C ARG A 22 17.53 6.70 -11.81
N GLY A 23 17.07 6.87 -10.58
CA GLY A 23 17.05 8.15 -9.87
C GLY A 23 15.89 9.08 -10.24
N ASP A 24 14.96 8.69 -11.12
CA ASP A 24 13.77 9.47 -11.41
C ASP A 24 12.71 9.30 -10.30
N ALA A 25 12.86 10.12 -9.26
CA ALA A 25 11.94 10.13 -8.12
C ALA A 25 10.49 10.44 -8.52
N ARG A 26 10.27 11.22 -9.59
CA ARG A 26 8.92 11.59 -10.00
C ARG A 26 8.20 10.42 -10.67
N ALA A 27 8.91 9.67 -11.52
CA ALA A 27 8.40 8.44 -12.10
C ALA A 27 8.14 7.37 -11.02
N ALA A 28 9.04 7.21 -10.05
CA ALA A 28 8.87 6.30 -8.93
C ALA A 28 7.61 6.61 -8.10
N ILE A 29 7.44 7.88 -7.69
CA ILE A 29 6.26 8.30 -6.92
C ILE A 29 4.97 8.11 -7.73
N ALA A 30 4.97 8.45 -9.02
CA ALA A 30 3.80 8.28 -9.87
C ALA A 30 3.37 6.80 -9.96
N ASP A 31 4.35 5.90 -10.09
CA ASP A 31 4.10 4.46 -10.15
C ASP A 31 3.58 3.91 -8.82
N ILE A 32 4.20 4.28 -7.69
CA ILE A 32 3.71 3.89 -6.35
C ILE A 32 2.27 4.36 -6.14
N LEU A 33 1.96 5.61 -6.49
CA LEU A 33 0.60 6.13 -6.38
C LEU A 33 -0.40 5.34 -7.23
N ALA A 34 -0.02 4.94 -8.44
CA ALA A 34 -0.84 4.08 -9.28
C ALA A 34 -1.07 2.70 -8.66
N GLN A 35 -0.03 2.09 -8.09
CA GLN A 35 -0.13 0.82 -7.38
C GLN A 35 -1.03 0.92 -6.13
N CYS A 36 -0.90 2.00 -5.34
CA CYS A 36 -1.76 2.24 -4.18
C CYS A 36 -3.23 2.39 -4.58
N ASN A 37 -3.52 3.16 -5.65
CA ASN A 37 -4.88 3.31 -6.15
C ASN A 37 -5.45 1.97 -6.61
N HIS A 38 -4.67 1.18 -7.35
CA HIS A 38 -5.09 -0.15 -7.80
C HIS A 38 -5.42 -1.08 -6.62
N LEU A 39 -4.62 -1.05 -5.54
CA LEU A 39 -4.90 -1.82 -4.33
C LEU A 39 -6.17 -1.34 -3.64
N HIS A 40 -6.40 -0.03 -3.59
CA HIS A 40 -7.64 0.55 -3.07
C HIS A 40 -8.86 0.04 -3.84
N ASP A 41 -8.82 0.05 -5.17
CA ASP A 41 -9.90 -0.44 -6.03
C ASP A 41 -10.19 -1.93 -5.77
N GLN A 42 -9.14 -2.76 -5.63
CA GLN A 42 -9.28 -4.17 -5.29
C GLN A 42 -9.92 -4.38 -3.91
N LEU A 43 -9.50 -3.59 -2.93
CA LEU A 43 -10.05 -3.66 -1.57
C LEU A 43 -11.52 -3.22 -1.55
N GLU A 44 -11.89 -2.20 -2.32
CA GLU A 44 -13.29 -1.77 -2.45
C GLU A 44 -14.15 -2.86 -3.09
N LEU A 45 -13.70 -3.43 -4.20
CA LEU A 45 -14.38 -4.54 -4.88
C LEU A 45 -14.59 -5.73 -3.93
N VAL A 46 -13.53 -6.13 -3.23
CA VAL A 46 -13.59 -7.24 -2.27
C VAL A 46 -14.50 -6.90 -1.10
N SER A 47 -14.44 -5.68 -0.57
CA SER A 47 -15.31 -5.23 0.52
C SER A 47 -16.78 -5.26 0.13
N ALA A 48 -17.10 -4.91 -1.12
CA ALA A 48 -18.46 -4.99 -1.66
C ALA A 48 -18.94 -6.44 -1.86
N ALA A 49 -18.03 -7.37 -2.17
CA ALA A 49 -18.34 -8.78 -2.37
C ALA A 49 -18.34 -9.62 -1.08
N MET A 50 -17.70 -9.14 0.00
CA MET A 50 -17.58 -9.86 1.26
C MET A 50 -18.91 -9.92 2.03
N SER A 51 -19.25 -11.11 2.54
CA SER A 51 -20.37 -11.27 3.47
C SER A 51 -19.93 -10.98 4.91
N THR A 52 -20.87 -10.55 5.76
CA THR A 52 -20.63 -10.29 7.19
C THR A 52 -20.14 -11.53 7.96
N GLY A 53 -20.55 -12.72 7.52
CA GLY A 53 -20.10 -14.00 8.10
C GLY A 53 -18.66 -14.36 7.74
N LEU A 54 -18.20 -13.99 6.54
CA LEU A 54 -16.84 -14.28 6.07
C LEU A 54 -15.79 -13.50 6.86
N THR A 55 -16.06 -12.22 7.16
CA THR A 55 -15.12 -11.36 7.90
C THR A 55 -15.36 -11.37 9.41
N ARG A 56 -16.30 -12.19 9.91
CA ARG A 56 -16.78 -12.17 11.31
C ARG A 56 -17.11 -10.75 11.80
N GLY A 57 -17.73 -9.95 10.94
CA GLY A 57 -18.11 -8.57 11.23
C GLY A 57 -16.98 -7.54 11.13
N TRP A 58 -15.74 -7.93 10.82
CA TRP A 58 -14.68 -6.96 10.52
C TRP A 58 -15.00 -6.20 9.22
N ARG A 59 -14.74 -4.90 9.22
CA ARG A 59 -14.86 -4.02 8.05
C ARG A 59 -13.57 -3.21 7.89
N PRO A 60 -13.00 -3.14 6.68
CA PRO A 60 -11.82 -2.31 6.44
C PRO A 60 -12.17 -0.83 6.67
N ASN A 61 -11.25 -0.12 7.33
CA ASN A 61 -11.32 1.33 7.47
C ASN A 61 -10.26 1.95 6.55
N ALA A 62 -10.72 2.64 5.50
CA ALA A 62 -9.86 3.28 4.52
C ALA A 62 -9.32 4.65 5.00
N ASP A 63 -9.86 5.21 6.08
CA ASP A 63 -9.52 6.54 6.54
C ASP A 63 -8.25 6.51 7.41
N ARG A 64 -7.08 6.60 6.76
CA ARG A 64 -5.84 6.91 7.46
C ARG A 64 -5.81 8.41 7.69
N ARG A 65 -6.41 8.88 8.78
CA ARG A 65 -6.23 10.25 9.26
C ARG A 65 -4.73 10.51 9.37
N LEU A 66 -4.21 11.38 8.51
CA LEU A 66 -2.93 12.02 8.76
C LEU A 66 -3.17 12.86 10.01
N GLU A 67 -2.76 12.34 11.17
CA GLU A 67 -2.59 13.16 12.37
C GLU A 67 -1.56 14.23 11.96
N GLN A 68 -2.08 15.36 11.52
CA GLN A 68 -1.29 16.49 11.04
C GLN A 68 -0.37 16.89 12.18
N GLY A 69 0.91 17.09 11.86
CA GLY A 69 1.83 17.75 12.78
C GLY A 69 1.29 19.14 13.11
N GLU A 70 0.57 19.24 14.23
CA GLU A 70 0.58 20.43 15.06
C GLU A 70 1.98 20.53 15.67
N GLU A 71 2.89 21.20 14.97
CA GLU A 71 3.88 22.13 15.56
C GLU A 71 4.73 22.68 14.41
N LEU A 72 4.45 23.93 14.05
CA LEU A 72 5.36 24.83 13.34
C LEU A 72 6.32 25.46 14.35
#